data_AF-A0A3B9RCG7-F1
#
_entry.id   AF-A0A3B9RCG7-F1
#
_cell.length_a   1.000
_cell.length_b   1.000
_cell.length_c   1.000
_cell.angle_alpha   90.00
_cell.angle_beta   90.00
_cell.angle_gamma   90.00
#
_symmetry.space_group_name_H-M   'P 1'
#
loop_
_entity.id
_entity.type
_entity.pdbx_description
1 polymer ?
#
loop_
_entity_poly.entity_id
_entity_poly.type
_entity_poly.pdbx_seq_one_letter_code
_entity_poly.pdbx_strand_id
1 'polypeptide(L)'
;ETYNADIQASMTELRNKFTQYQNEAASKSKEENDKRAVELQGYEKNIGEAQQAAQQEFQKKQAELFAPISEKAKAAIEKVAAAQGFDYVIDAQAGGGLIVAKGKDLLPDVKKQLGF
;
A
#
# COMPACT_ATOMS: atom_id res chain seq x y z
N GLU A 1 15.43 4.04 -1.87
CA GLU A 1 15.23 3.88 -0.42
C GLU A 1 13.77 3.54 -0.13
N THR A 2 13.37 3.30 1.12
CA THR A 2 11.94 3.15 1.47
C THR A 2 11.29 4.54 1.53
N TYR A 3 10.12 4.72 0.91
CA TYR A 3 9.35 5.98 0.96
C TYR A 3 9.21 6.56 2.38
N ASN A 4 9.13 5.68 3.38
CA ASN A 4 9.10 6.07 4.79
C ASN A 4 10.37 6.80 5.25
N ALA A 5 11.55 6.36 4.81
CA ALA A 5 12.81 7.00 5.17
C ALA A 5 12.92 8.41 4.57
N ASP A 6 12.52 8.57 3.30
CA ASP A 6 12.58 9.86 2.59
C ASP A 6 11.59 10.87 3.18
N ILE A 7 10.37 10.41 3.53
CA ILE A 7 9.35 11.24 4.20
C ILE A 7 9.83 11.62 5.61
N GLN A 8 10.43 10.71 6.37
CA GLN A 8 10.97 10.99 7.71
C GLN A 8 12.14 11.99 7.66
N ALA A 9 13.02 11.86 6.67
CA ALA A 9 14.09 12.81 6.43
C ALA A 9 13.53 14.20 6.11
N SER A 10 12.54 14.28 5.21
CA SER A 10 11.87 15.54 4.84
C SER A 10 11.17 16.20 6.03
N MET A 11 10.50 15.42 6.89
CA MET A 11 9.89 15.91 8.13
C MET A 11 10.93 16.45 9.13
N THR A 12 12.08 15.77 9.22
CA THR A 12 13.19 16.21 10.07
C THR A 12 13.80 17.51 9.56
N GLU A 13 13.99 17.62 8.25
CA GLU A 13 14.47 18.85 7.59
C GLU A 13 13.51 20.02 7.82
N LEU A 14 12.21 19.82 7.63
CA LEU A 14 11.18 20.83 7.90
C LEU A 14 11.25 21.31 9.36
N ARG A 15 11.35 20.40 10.32
CA ARG A 15 11.47 20.74 11.75
C ARG A 15 12.74 21.55 12.05
N ASN A 16 13.86 21.19 11.43
CA ASN A 16 15.12 21.89 11.59
C ASN A 16 15.04 23.31 10.99
N LYS A 17 14.48 23.45 9.77
CA LYS A 17 14.24 24.75 9.12
C LYS A 17 13.31 25.63 9.94
N PHE A 18 12.21 25.08 10.45
CA PHE A 18 11.29 25.81 11.31
C PHE A 18 12.01 26.37 12.54
N THR A 19 12.80 25.54 13.22
CA THR A 19 13.57 25.94 14.41
C THR A 19 14.61 27.01 14.07
N GLN A 20 15.34 26.84 12.96
CA GLN A 20 16.30 27.81 12.48
C GLN A 20 15.64 29.17 12.17
N TYR A 21 14.53 29.16 11.43
CA TYR A 21 13.84 30.38 11.02
C TYR A 21 13.23 31.10 12.21
N GLN A 22 12.73 30.37 13.21
CA GLN A 22 12.26 30.94 14.47
C GLN A 22 13.40 31.64 15.23
N ASN A 23 14.57 31.00 15.35
CA ASN A 23 15.72 31.57 16.07
C ASN A 23 16.27 32.82 15.36
N GLU A 24 16.28 32.80 14.03
CA GLU A 24 16.79 33.92 13.23
C GLU A 24 15.76 35.04 13.03
N ALA A 25 14.48 34.83 13.34
CA ALA A 25 13.38 35.74 12.99
C ALA A 25 13.61 37.19 13.43
N ALA A 26 14.13 37.40 14.64
CA ALA A 26 14.41 38.74 15.18
C ALA A 26 15.60 39.45 14.50
N SER A 27 16.48 38.69 13.84
CA SER A 27 17.67 39.19 13.14
C SER A 27 17.46 39.43 11.64
N LYS A 28 16.28 39.09 11.11
CA LYS A 28 15.96 39.18 9.69
C LYS A 28 14.92 40.25 9.41
N SER A 29 14.88 40.71 8.16
CA SER A 29 13.85 41.63 7.70
C SER A 29 12.49 40.93 7.65
N LYS A 30 11.42 41.72 7.68
CA LYS A 30 10.06 41.21 7.49
C LYS A 30 9.92 40.46 6.16
N GLU A 31 10.48 41.00 5.08
CA GLU A 31 10.41 40.38 3.75
C GLU A 31 11.07 39.00 3.73
N GLU A 32 12.22 38.85 4.37
CA GLU A 32 12.94 37.57 4.46
C GLU A 32 12.15 36.55 5.29
N ASN A 33 11.58 36.97 6.43
CA ASN A 33 10.73 36.11 7.25
C ASN A 33 9.44 35.70 6.50
N ASP A 34 8.85 36.59 5.72
CA ASP A 34 7.68 36.29 4.90
C ASP A 34 8.03 35.25 3.80
N LYS A 35 9.20 35.36 3.13
CA LYS A 35 9.69 34.35 2.17
C LYS A 35 9.91 32.99 2.81
N ARG A 36 10.53 32.97 4.00
CA ARG A 36 10.77 31.75 4.79
C ARG A 36 9.48 31.06 5.23
N ALA A 37 8.44 31.83 5.56
CA ALA A 37 7.13 31.28 5.87
C ALA A 37 6.51 30.57 4.65
N VAL A 38 6.62 31.18 3.46
CA VAL A 38 6.16 30.55 2.21
C VAL A 38 6.96 29.29 1.88
N GLU A 39 8.28 29.31 2.11
CA GLU A 39 9.13 28.12 1.94
C GLU A 39 8.66 26.97 2.85
N LEU A 40 8.46 27.22 4.14
CA LEU A 40 7.98 26.21 5.09
C LEU A 40 6.62 25.63 4.68
N GLN A 41 5.68 26.47 4.23
CA GLN A 41 4.40 26.02 3.69
C GLN A 41 4.57 25.13 2.45
N GLY A 42 5.52 25.47 1.57
CA GLY A 42 5.88 24.65 0.42
C GLY A 42 6.41 23.27 0.82
N TYR A 43 7.29 23.22 1.82
CA TYR A 43 7.80 21.95 2.36
C TYR A 43 6.67 21.10 2.97
N GLU A 44 5.79 21.69 3.78
CA GLU A 44 4.64 20.99 4.36
C GLU A 44 3.75 20.38 3.28
N LYS A 45 3.44 21.16 2.24
CA LYS A 45 2.64 20.68 1.10
C LYS A 45 3.33 19.53 0.38
N ASN A 46 4.61 19.66 0.04
CA ASN A 46 5.36 18.63 -0.67
C ASN A 46 5.43 17.32 0.12
N ILE A 47 5.60 17.41 1.45
CA ILE A 47 5.59 16.23 2.31
C ILE A 47 4.21 15.55 2.31
N GLY A 48 3.13 16.33 2.39
CA GLY A 48 1.77 15.79 2.29
C GLY A 48 1.49 15.09 0.96
N GLU A 49 1.92 15.68 -0.15
CA GLU A 49 1.82 15.07 -1.49
C GLU A 49 2.64 13.78 -1.59
N ALA A 50 3.88 13.79 -1.09
CA ALA A 50 4.74 12.61 -1.07
C ALA A 50 4.15 11.46 -0.24
N GLN A 51 3.53 11.76 0.91
CA GLN A 51 2.83 10.76 1.73
C GLN A 51 1.65 10.13 0.98
N GLN A 52 0.84 10.94 0.31
CA GLN A 52 -0.30 10.46 -0.47
C GLN A 52 0.16 9.61 -1.66
N ALA A 53 1.17 10.07 -2.39
CA ALA A 53 1.74 9.35 -3.52
C ALA A 53 2.32 7.99 -3.09
N ALA A 54 3.07 7.96 -1.99
CA ALA A 54 3.61 6.72 -1.43
C ALA A 54 2.50 5.72 -1.05
N GLN A 55 1.41 6.19 -0.44
CA GLN A 55 0.28 5.33 -0.08
C GLN A 55 -0.43 4.74 -1.30
N GLN A 56 -0.61 5.55 -2.36
CA GLN A 56 -1.21 5.10 -3.62
C GLN A 56 -0.31 4.10 -4.34
N GLU A 57 0.99 4.38 -4.42
CA GLU A 57 1.95 3.49 -5.06
C GLU A 57 2.06 2.15 -4.31
N PHE A 58 2.01 2.17 -2.99
CA PHE A 58 1.98 0.95 -2.18
C PHE A 58 0.75 0.09 -2.50
N GLN A 59 -0.45 0.69 -2.53
CA GLN A 59 -1.68 -0.01 -2.89
C GLN A 59 -1.60 -0.57 -4.32
N LYS A 60 -1.07 0.23 -5.26
CA LYS A 60 -0.89 -0.19 -6.65
C LYS A 60 0.07 -1.38 -6.75
N LYS A 61 1.23 -1.32 -6.11
CA LYS A 61 2.20 -2.43 -6.08
C LYS A 61 1.62 -3.67 -5.42
N GLN A 62 0.86 -3.52 -4.33
CA GLN A 62 0.18 -4.65 -3.71
C GLN A 62 -0.79 -5.31 -4.68
N ALA A 63 -1.61 -4.54 -5.39
CA ALA A 63 -2.53 -5.06 -6.39
C ALA A 63 -1.78 -5.71 -7.58
N GLU A 64 -0.74 -5.06 -8.11
CA GLU A 64 0.08 -5.57 -9.22
C GLU A 64 0.78 -6.88 -8.87
N LEU A 65 1.26 -7.04 -7.64
CA LEU A 65 1.89 -8.27 -7.17
C LEU A 65 0.86 -9.36 -6.85
N PHE A 66 -0.31 -8.99 -6.33
CA PHE A 66 -1.35 -9.95 -5.93
C PHE A 66 -2.18 -10.46 -7.11
N ALA A 67 -2.39 -9.64 -8.14
CA ALA A 67 -3.14 -10.00 -9.35
C ALA A 67 -2.63 -11.30 -10.02
N PRO A 68 -1.34 -11.44 -10.39
CA PRO A 68 -0.86 -12.65 -11.06
C PRO A 68 -0.91 -13.89 -10.17
N ILE A 69 -0.80 -13.72 -8.84
CA ILE A 69 -0.95 -14.83 -7.88
C ILE A 69 -2.40 -15.30 -7.86
N SER A 70 -3.33 -14.36 -7.81
CA SER A 70 -4.77 -14.63 -7.81
C SER A 70 -5.23 -15.27 -9.11
N GLU A 71 -4.73 -14.80 -10.25
CA GLU A 71 -5.01 -15.39 -11.56
C GLU A 71 -4.50 -16.83 -11.67
N LYS A 72 -3.26 -17.08 -11.22
CA LYS A 72 -2.70 -18.45 -11.18
C LYS A 72 -3.51 -19.37 -10.27
N ALA A 73 -3.90 -18.89 -9.10
CA ALA A 73 -4.73 -19.66 -8.17
C ALA A 73 -6.10 -19.96 -8.78
N LYS A 74 -6.77 -18.96 -9.38
CA LYS A 74 -8.05 -19.14 -10.06
C LYS A 74 -7.96 -20.15 -11.20
N ALA A 75 -6.96 -20.04 -12.07
CA ALA A 75 -6.77 -20.98 -13.17
C ALA A 75 -6.53 -22.43 -12.68
N ALA A 76 -5.81 -22.59 -11.57
CA ALA A 76 -5.62 -23.90 -10.96
C ALA A 76 -6.93 -24.46 -10.36
N ILE A 77 -7.72 -23.62 -9.69
CA ILE A 77 -9.05 -23.97 -9.18
C ILE A 77 -9.96 -24.44 -10.32
N GLU A 78 -10.06 -23.64 -11.39
CA GLU A 78 -10.89 -23.96 -12.57
C GLU A 78 -10.48 -25.29 -13.21
N LYS A 79 -9.16 -25.53 -13.34
CA LYS A 79 -8.65 -26.77 -13.92
C LYS A 79 -8.97 -28.00 -13.06
N VAL A 80 -8.81 -27.90 -11.75
CA VAL A 80 -9.13 -29.00 -10.82
C VAL A 80 -10.64 -29.23 -10.76
N ALA A 81 -11.43 -28.17 -10.70
CA ALA A 81 -12.89 -28.24 -10.72
C ALA A 81 -13.41 -28.94 -11.97
N ALA A 82 -12.94 -28.51 -13.16
CA ALA A 82 -13.31 -29.11 -14.43
C ALA A 82 -12.91 -30.60 -14.52
N ALA A 83 -11.70 -30.95 -14.06
CA ALA A 83 -11.23 -32.33 -14.05
C ALA A 83 -12.05 -33.25 -13.12
N GLN A 84 -12.66 -32.70 -12.07
CA GLN A 84 -13.48 -33.44 -11.10
C GLN A 84 -15.00 -33.28 -11.33
N GLY A 85 -15.40 -32.52 -12.36
CA GLY A 85 -16.81 -32.33 -12.71
C GLY A 85 -17.59 -31.38 -11.78
N PHE A 86 -16.92 -30.38 -11.19
CA PHE A 86 -17.58 -29.36 -10.38
C PHE A 86 -17.91 -28.11 -11.22
N ASP A 87 -19.19 -27.73 -11.25
CA ASP A 87 -19.66 -26.51 -11.92
C ASP A 87 -19.46 -25.25 -11.07
N TYR A 88 -19.39 -25.41 -9.74
CA TYR A 88 -19.25 -24.32 -8.79
C TYR A 88 -18.22 -24.66 -7.71
N VAL A 89 -17.38 -23.68 -7.39
CA VAL A 89 -16.46 -23.72 -6.24
C VAL A 89 -16.75 -22.49 -5.39
N ILE A 90 -16.98 -22.70 -4.10
CA ILE A 90 -17.32 -21.64 -3.14
C ILE A 90 -16.19 -21.55 -2.13
N ASP A 91 -15.77 -20.33 -1.81
CA ASP A 91 -14.81 -20.08 -0.73
C ASP A 91 -15.41 -20.47 0.64
N ALA A 92 -14.69 -21.31 1.37
CA ALA A 92 -15.09 -21.80 2.69
C ALA A 92 -14.56 -20.93 3.85
N GLN A 93 -14.01 -19.74 3.57
CA GLN A 93 -13.63 -18.77 4.60
C GLN A 93 -14.78 -18.48 5.57
N ALA A 94 -14.47 -18.50 6.86
CA ALA A 94 -15.44 -18.20 7.91
C ALA A 94 -16.01 -16.79 7.73
N GLY A 95 -17.34 -16.68 7.68
CA GLY A 95 -18.04 -15.43 7.43
C GLY A 95 -18.32 -15.12 5.95
N GLY A 96 -17.86 -15.96 5.00
CA GLY A 96 -18.06 -15.79 3.56
C GLY A 96 -19.45 -16.20 3.02
N GLY A 97 -20.38 -16.55 3.91
CA GLY A 97 -21.76 -16.94 3.54
C GLY A 97 -21.99 -18.44 3.34
N LEU A 98 -20.93 -19.26 3.33
CA LEU A 98 -21.08 -20.72 3.32
C LEU A 98 -21.49 -21.22 4.71
N ILE A 99 -22.75 -21.62 4.85
CA ILE A 99 -23.33 -22.06 6.14
C ILE A 99 -22.91 -23.49 6.47
N VAL A 100 -22.78 -24.37 5.46
CA VAL A 100 -22.41 -25.79 5.64
C VAL A 100 -21.26 -26.15 4.71
N ALA A 101 -20.07 -26.37 5.28
CA ALA A 101 -18.85 -26.71 4.55
C ALA A 101 -18.44 -28.18 4.73
N LYS A 102 -19.34 -29.12 4.39
CA LYS A 102 -19.07 -30.57 4.47
C LYS A 102 -18.74 -31.22 3.13
N GLY A 103 -18.68 -30.44 2.06
CA GLY A 103 -18.36 -30.90 0.71
C GLY A 103 -16.88 -31.27 0.55
N LYS A 104 -16.53 -31.72 -0.66
CA LYS A 104 -15.13 -31.97 -1.06
C LYS A 104 -14.33 -30.67 -0.96
N ASP A 105 -13.22 -30.74 -0.23
CA ASP A 105 -12.20 -29.68 -0.23
C ASP A 105 -11.28 -29.85 -1.46
N LEU A 106 -11.27 -28.83 -2.33
CA LEU A 106 -10.42 -28.79 -3.52
C LEU A 106 -9.02 -28.24 -3.21
N LEU A 107 -8.80 -27.60 -2.05
CA LEU A 107 -7.54 -26.94 -1.72
C LEU A 107 -6.32 -27.88 -1.82
N PRO A 108 -6.35 -29.15 -1.35
CA PRO A 108 -5.23 -30.07 -1.51
C PRO A 108 -4.90 -30.35 -2.98
N ASP A 109 -5.92 -30.55 -3.82
CA ASP A 109 -5.76 -30.87 -5.24
C ASP A 109 -5.26 -29.64 -6.03
N VAL A 110 -5.74 -28.44 -5.67
CA VAL A 110 -5.28 -27.16 -6.22
C VAL A 110 -3.83 -26.87 -5.86
N LYS A 111 -3.41 -27.12 -4.62
CA LYS A 111 -2.00 -27.01 -4.20
C LYS A 111 -1.10 -27.90 -5.05
N LYS A 112 -1.49 -29.15 -5.24
CA LYS A 112 -0.79 -30.09 -6.13
C LYS A 112 -0.72 -29.58 -7.57
N GLN A 113 -1.82 -29.01 -8.10
CA GLN A 113 -1.85 -28.41 -9.44
C GLN A 113 -0.93 -27.18 -9.57
N LEU A 114 -0.71 -26.45 -8.49
CA LEU A 114 0.20 -25.30 -8.41
C LEU A 114 1.67 -25.70 -8.12
N GLY A 115 1.93 -26.95 -7.77
CA GLY A 115 3.27 -27.47 -7.47
C GLY A 115 3.71 -27.31 -6.01
N PHE A 116 2.75 -27.24 -5.08
CA PHE A 116 2.98 -27.22 -3.62
C PHE A 116 2.61 -28.55 -2.96
#